data_AF-A0A965YBP5-F1
#
_entry.id   AF-A0A965YBP5-F1
#
_cell.length_a   1.000
_cell.length_b   1.000
_cell.length_c   1.000
_cell.angle_alpha   90.00
_cell.angle_beta   90.00
_cell.angle_gamma   90.00
#
_symmetry.space_group_name_H-M   'P 1'
#
loop_
_entity.id
_entity.type
_entity.pdbx_description
1 polymer ?
#
loop_
_entity_poly.entity_id
_entity_poly.type
_entity_poly.pdbx_seq_one_letter_code
_entity_poly.pdbx_strand_id
1 'polypeptide(L)'
;MSALENAKKEGFVVDNKNVVEYIIIFNPNLKTISQRAFLYEILDKNTIYDYDYYLDHQLLPAVLSILEVFKITKDILLTGKKQTGLNQFF
;
A
#
# COMPACT_ATOMS: atom_id res chain seq x y z
N MET A 1 12.89 -11.86 0.01
CA MET A 1 11.70 -11.02 0.26
C MET A 1 11.71 -10.66 1.74
N SER A 2 11.69 -9.37 2.09
CA SER A 2 11.93 -8.93 3.48
C SER A 2 10.87 -9.41 4.48
N ALA A 3 9.63 -9.67 4.04
CA ALA A 3 8.62 -10.31 4.89
C ALA A 3 9.03 -11.71 5.40
N LEU A 4 9.67 -12.51 4.55
CA LEU A 4 10.19 -13.83 4.93
C LEU A 4 11.38 -13.72 5.88
N GLU A 5 12.23 -12.71 5.68
CA GLU A 5 13.35 -12.42 6.58
C GLU A 5 12.86 -11.97 7.96
N ASN A 6 11.83 -11.14 8.01
CA ASN A 6 11.17 -10.72 9.26
C ASN A 6 10.51 -11.93 9.96
N ALA A 7 9.79 -12.78 9.22
CA ALA A 7 9.20 -14.00 9.78
C ALA A 7 10.26 -14.96 10.35
N LYS A 8 11.40 -15.14 9.66
CA LYS A 8 12.52 -15.95 10.18
C LYS A 8 13.10 -15.40 11.49
N LYS A 9 13.17 -14.07 11.64
CA LYS A 9 13.63 -13.44 12.90
C LYS A 9 12.67 -13.69 14.06
N GLU A 10 11.38 -13.77 13.78
CA GLU A 10 10.31 -14.11 14.73
C GLU A 10 10.22 -15.64 15.00
N GLY A 11 11.12 -16.44 14.40
CA GLY A 11 11.17 -17.89 14.60
C GLY A 11 10.20 -18.71 13.73
N PHE A 12 9.54 -18.08 12.74
CA PHE A 12 8.66 -18.77 11.81
C PHE A 12 9.45 -19.44 10.68
N VAL A 13 9.14 -20.72 10.46
CA VAL A 13 9.70 -21.50 9.36
C VAL A 13 8.75 -21.43 8.18
N VAL A 14 9.21 -20.82 7.09
CA VAL A 14 8.46 -20.71 5.84
C VAL A 14 9.12 -21.59 4.79
N ASP A 15 8.35 -22.50 4.19
CA ASP A 15 8.82 -23.28 3.05
C ASP A 15 8.86 -22.39 1.80
N ASN A 16 9.97 -22.44 1.07
CA ASN A 16 10.22 -21.62 -0.12
C ASN A 16 9.29 -21.95 -1.31
N LYS A 17 8.47 -22.99 -1.21
CA LYS A 17 7.52 -23.41 -2.25
C LYS A 17 6.10 -22.90 -2.06
N ASN A 18 5.80 -22.32 -0.90
CA ASN A 18 4.43 -21.92 -0.57
C ASN A 18 4.15 -20.48 -0.97
N VAL A 19 2.91 -20.23 -1.40
CA VAL A 19 2.37 -18.87 -1.48
C VAL A 19 2.24 -18.35 -0.06
N VAL A 20 2.63 -17.09 0.14
CA VAL A 20 2.60 -16.45 1.46
C VAL A 20 1.72 -15.21 1.43
N GLU A 21 0.93 -15.06 2.47
CA GLU A 21 0.12 -13.88 2.72
C GLU A 21 0.95 -12.87 3.51
N TYR A 22 1.09 -11.66 2.97
CA TYR A 22 1.82 -10.58 3.64
C TYR A 22 1.01 -9.29 3.59
N ILE A 23 1.29 -8.43 4.55
CA ILE A 23 0.67 -7.11 4.67
C ILE A 23 1.77 -6.06 4.89
N ILE A 24 1.53 -4.86 4.36
CA ILE A 24 2.38 -3.70 4.63
C ILE A 24 1.80 -2.97 5.84
N ILE A 25 2.56 -2.94 6.94
CA ILE A 25 2.12 -2.34 8.20
C ILE A 25 2.50 -0.86 8.26
N PHE A 26 1.70 -0.06 8.97
CA PHE A 26 2.09 1.30 9.32
C PHE A 26 3.07 1.25 10.49
N ASN A 27 4.32 1.67 10.26
CA ASN A 27 5.30 1.83 11.32
C ASN A 27 6.22 3.03 11.01
N PRO A 28 6.13 4.13 11.78
CA PRO A 28 6.91 5.35 11.51
C PRO A 28 8.42 5.15 11.66
N ASN A 29 8.86 4.09 12.36
CA ASN A 29 10.28 3.79 12.53
C ASN A 29 10.89 3.03 11.34
N LEU A 30 10.06 2.50 10.43
CA LEU A 30 10.49 1.68 9.30
C LEU A 30 10.42 2.48 7.99
N LYS A 31 11.58 2.77 7.41
CA LYS A 31 11.71 3.71 6.29
C LYS A 31 11.23 3.15 4.96
N THR A 32 11.49 1.87 4.70
CA THR A 32 11.23 1.23 3.40
C THR A 32 10.01 0.31 3.44
N ILE A 33 9.32 0.17 2.30
CA ILE A 33 8.19 -0.76 2.15
C ILE A 33 8.61 -2.19 2.52
N SER A 34 9.80 -2.61 2.10
CA SER A 34 10.35 -3.92 2.41
C SER A 34 10.48 -4.17 3.91
N GLN A 35 10.93 -3.17 4.67
CA GLN A 35 10.99 -3.27 6.14
C GLN A 35 9.59 -3.37 6.76
N ARG A 36 8.60 -2.68 6.18
CA ARG A 36 7.19 -2.69 6.61
C ARG A 36 6.41 -3.93 6.16
N ALA A 37 7.02 -4.85 5.42
CA ALA A 37 6.37 -6.08 4.96
C ALA A 37 6.48 -7.19 6.01
N PHE A 38 5.33 -7.73 6.44
CA PHE A 38 5.23 -8.80 7.42
C PHE A 38 4.25 -9.87 6.94
N LEU A 39 4.44 -11.13 7.34
CA LEU A 39 3.46 -12.18 7.08
C LEU A 39 2.19 -11.92 7.88
N TYR A 40 1.03 -12.22 7.32
CA TYR A 40 -0.24 -12.00 8.02
C TYR A 40 -0.33 -12.84 9.31
N GLU A 41 0.19 -14.07 9.27
CA GLU A 41 0.13 -15.05 10.37
C GLU A 41 0.90 -14.62 11.63
N ILE A 42 1.88 -13.73 11.51
CA ILE A 42 2.75 -13.33 12.63
C ILE A 42 2.32 -12.00 13.26
N LEU A 43 1.27 -11.38 12.75
CA LEU A 43 0.83 -10.07 13.20
C LEU A 43 -0.27 -10.15 14.24
N ASP A 44 -0.23 -9.21 15.18
CA ASP A 44 -1.31 -9.01 16.12
C ASP A 44 -2.56 -8.50 15.42
N LYS A 45 -3.74 -8.88 15.94
CA LYS A 45 -5.04 -8.41 15.40
C LYS A 45 -5.21 -6.88 15.43
N ASN A 46 -4.44 -6.20 16.27
CA ASN A 46 -4.47 -4.75 16.43
C ASN A 46 -3.40 -4.04 15.57
N THR A 47 -2.62 -4.78 14.78
CA THR A 47 -1.63 -4.18 13.88
C THR A 47 -2.33 -3.29 12.85
N ILE A 48 -1.87 -2.05 12.76
CA ILE A 48 -2.38 -1.06 11.82
C ILE A 48 -1.66 -1.25 10.49
N TYR A 49 -2.42 -1.39 9.40
CA TYR A 49 -1.88 -1.45 8.04
C TYR A 49 -1.57 -0.05 7.48
N ASP A 50 -0.66 0.03 6.51
CA ASP A 50 -0.27 1.28 5.86
C ASP A 50 -1.33 1.71 4.84
N TYR A 51 -2.39 2.40 5.31
CA TYR A 51 -3.50 2.85 4.46
C TYR A 51 -3.04 3.60 3.21
N ASP A 52 -2.09 4.53 3.37
CA ASP A 52 -1.57 5.34 2.27
C ASP A 52 -0.89 4.46 1.22
N TYR A 53 -0.11 3.46 1.64
CA TYR A 53 0.47 2.49 0.73
C TYR A 53 -0.59 1.77 -0.11
N TYR A 54 -1.63 1.21 0.53
CA TYR A 54 -2.67 0.47 -0.19
C TYR A 54 -3.49 1.37 -1.12
N LEU A 55 -3.79 2.60 -0.70
CA LEU A 55 -4.49 3.57 -1.52
C LEU A 55 -3.68 3.90 -2.78
N ASP A 56 -2.42 4.31 -2.60
CA ASP A 56 -1.60 4.86 -3.68
C ASP A 56 -0.98 3.81 -4.60
N HIS A 57 -0.68 2.61 -4.09
CA HIS A 57 0.08 1.59 -4.82
C HIS A 57 -0.76 0.40 -5.28
N GLN A 58 -1.96 0.22 -4.74
CA GLN A 58 -2.83 -0.90 -5.12
C GLN A 58 -4.17 -0.40 -5.66
N LEU A 59 -4.94 0.33 -4.84
CA LEU A 59 -6.31 0.70 -5.20
C LEU A 59 -6.33 1.69 -6.36
N LEU A 60 -5.66 2.84 -6.22
CA LEU A 60 -5.67 3.88 -7.24
C LEU A 60 -5.08 3.39 -8.58
N PRO A 61 -3.92 2.71 -8.64
CA PRO A 61 -3.41 2.21 -9.91
C PRO A 61 -4.35 1.22 -10.60
N ALA A 62 -5.08 0.39 -9.83
CA ALA A 62 -6.01 -0.58 -10.38
C ALA A 62 -7.25 0.07 -11.00
N VAL A 63 -7.72 1.20 -10.45
CA VAL A 63 -8.97 1.84 -10.91
C VAL A 63 -8.77 3.05 -11.80
N LEU A 64 -7.65 3.78 -11.67
CA LEU A 64 -7.41 5.01 -12.43
C LEU A 64 -7.44 4.79 -13.94
N SER A 65 -6.87 3.68 -14.42
CA SER A 65 -6.88 3.34 -15.86
C SER A 65 -8.30 3.24 -16.43
N ILE A 66 -9.26 2.74 -15.64
CA ILE A 66 -10.68 2.67 -16.02
C ILE A 66 -11.31 4.06 -15.93
N LEU A 67 -11.04 4.80 -14.86
CA LEU A 67 -11.66 6.08 -14.54
C LEU A 67 -11.20 7.22 -15.47
N GLU A 68 -9.98 7.15 -15.98
CA GLU A 68 -9.45 8.09 -16.97
C GLU A 68 -10.27 8.11 -18.27
N VAL A 69 -10.84 6.97 -18.68
CA VAL A 69 -11.79 6.88 -19.82
C VAL A 69 -13.00 7.78 -19.60
N PHE A 70 -13.44 7.91 -18.34
CA PHE A 70 -14.54 8.78 -17.92
C PHE A 70 -14.09 10.20 -17.56
N LYS A 71 -12.83 10.56 -17.86
CA LYS A 71 -12.20 11.85 -17.53
C LYS A 71 -12.16 12.14 -16.02
N ILE A 72 -12.19 11.10 -15.18
CA ILE A 72 -12.04 11.20 -13.73
C ILE A 72 -10.56 11.06 -13.40
N THR A 73 -10.00 12.06 -12.73
CA THR A 73 -8.58 12.07 -12.31
C THR A 73 -8.42 11.71 -10.84
N LYS A 74 -7.19 11.36 -10.44
CA LYS A 74 -6.84 11.08 -9.04
C LYS A 74 -7.27 12.22 -8.10
N ASP A 75 -7.06 13.48 -8.50
CA ASP A 75 -7.42 14.63 -7.67
C ASP A 75 -8.92 14.73 -7.43
N ILE A 76 -9.73 14.41 -8.43
CA ILE A 76 -11.20 14.40 -8.31
C ILE A 76 -11.63 13.34 -7.29
N LEU A 77 -11.00 12.17 -7.28
CA LEU A 77 -11.32 11.10 -6.34
C LEU A 77 -10.91 11.43 -4.91
N LEU A 78 -9.74 12.06 -4.72
CA LEU A 78 -9.21 12.35 -3.39
C LEU A 78 -9.82 13.61 -2.76
N THR A 79 -10.14 14.62 -3.57
CA THR A 79 -10.53 15.95 -3.07
C THR A 79 -11.97 16.33 -3.41
N GLY A 80 -12.64 15.57 -4.28
CA GLY A 80 -13.96 15.90 -4.82
C GLY A 80 -13.95 17.08 -5.79
N LYS A 81 -12.78 17.67 -6.08
CA LYS A 81 -12.64 18.83 -6.95
C LYS A 81 -11.67 18.54 -8.07
N LYS A 82 -11.98 19.03 -9.26
CA LYS A 82 -11.01 19.06 -10.36
C LYS A 82 -10.00 20.15 -10.06
N GLN A 83 -8.72 19.80 -9.91
CA GLN A 83 -7.67 20.78 -9.75
C GLN A 83 -7.60 21.65 -11.02
N THR A 84 -7.96 22.92 -10.89
CA THR A 84 -7.79 23.92 -11.94
C THR A 84 -6.42 24.55 -11.80
N GLY A 85 -5.63 24.54 -12.88
CA GLY A 85 -4.28 25.11 -12.86
C GLY A 85 -4.30 26.63 -12.67
N LEU A 86 -3.17 27.20 -12.23
CA LEU A 86 -3.01 28.66 -12.07
C LEU A 86 -3.33 29.46 -13.33
N ASN A 87 -3.25 28.85 -14.52
CA ASN A 87 -3.58 29.48 -15.81
C ASN A 87 -5.07 29.86 -15.96
N GLN A 88 -5.94 29.52 -15.02
CA GLN A 88 -7.31 30.03 -15.00
C GLN A 88 -7.45 31.42 -14.34
N PHE A 89 -6.39 31.89 -13.69
CA PHE A 89 -6.36 33.19 -12.99
C PHE A 89 -5.51 34.25 -13.71
N PHE A 90 -4.93 33.95 -14.87
CA PHE A 90 -4.14 34.85 -15.71
C PHE A 90 -4.70 34.92 -17.12
#